data_AF-A0A6H1P7C0-F1
#
_entry.id   AF-A0A6H1P7C0-F1
#
_cell.length_a   1.000
_cell.length_b   1.000
_cell.length_c   1.000
_cell.angle_alpha   90.00
_cell.angle_beta   90.00
_cell.angle_gamma   90.00
#
_symmetry.space_group_name_H-M   'P 1'
#
loop_
_entity.id
_entity.type
_entity.pdbx_description
1 polymer ?
#
loop_
_entity_poly.entity_id
_entity_poly.type
_entity_poly.pdbx_seq_one_letter_code
_entity_poly.pdbx_strand_id
1 'polypeptide(L)'
;MWMRYFGNDTTVSCREKGFTVTIINKRKGIFVDDYVWEQVTETLYYERVSAGENNTTTRYFQVKTENGVAFNVYEMKNFHELIEIFNQNTVHLPYFWEKPTGILKTRYQKQTRVTS
;
A
#
# COMPACT_ATOMS: atom_id res chain seq x y z
N MET A 1 -5.36 12.49 -31.42
CA MET A 1 -4.41 11.47 -30.91
C MET A 1 -5.02 10.86 -29.67
N TRP A 2 -5.50 9.60 -29.72
CA TRP A 2 -6.24 8.99 -28.61
C TRP A 2 -5.25 8.46 -27.56
N MET A 3 -5.10 9.21 -26.47
CA MET A 3 -4.31 8.80 -25.31
C MET A 3 -5.08 7.71 -24.57
N ARG A 4 -4.85 6.44 -24.92
CA ARG A 4 -5.45 5.31 -24.22
C ARG A 4 -4.74 5.17 -22.86
N TYR A 5 -5.41 5.56 -21.79
CA TYR A 5 -4.97 5.27 -20.43
C TYR A 5 -5.20 3.78 -20.17
N PHE A 6 -4.11 3.04 -19.94
CA PHE A 6 -4.17 1.65 -19.52
C PHE A 6 -3.86 1.63 -18.03
N GLY A 7 -4.91 1.60 -17.21
CA GLY A 7 -4.77 1.33 -15.77
C GLY A 7 -4.27 -0.10 -15.57
N ASN A 8 -3.38 -0.26 -14.60
CA ASN A 8 -3.10 -1.55 -14.01
C ASN A 8 -4.13 -1.77 -12.91
N ASP A 9 -4.88 -2.87 -12.95
CA ASP A 9 -5.74 -3.27 -11.84
C ASP A 9 -4.91 -4.15 -10.90
N THR A 10 -4.55 -3.61 -9.75
CA THR A 10 -3.74 -4.31 -8.75
C THR A 10 -4.63 -4.86 -7.64
N THR A 11 -4.58 -6.17 -7.42
CA THR A 11 -5.24 -6.85 -6.29
C THR A 11 -4.15 -7.36 -5.34
N VAL A 12 -4.30 -7.06 -4.05
CA VAL A 12 -3.44 -7.59 -2.98
C VAL A 12 -4.26 -8.54 -2.13
N SER A 13 -3.80 -9.78 -1.99
CA SER A 13 -4.46 -10.81 -1.17
C SER A 13 -3.53 -11.26 -0.05
N CYS A 14 -3.86 -10.89 1.17
CA CYS A 14 -3.10 -11.27 2.36
C CYS A 14 -3.47 -12.70 2.81
N ARG A 15 -2.48 -13.45 3.25
CA ARG A 15 -2.58 -14.83 3.76
C ARG A 15 -1.75 -14.93 5.04
N GLU A 16 -1.88 -16.04 5.77
CA GLU A 16 -1.17 -16.24 7.04
C GLU A 16 0.36 -16.06 6.90
N LYS A 17 0.96 -16.62 5.84
CA LYS A 17 2.42 -16.63 5.64
C LYS A 17 2.96 -15.52 4.73
N GLY A 18 2.10 -14.64 4.22
CA GLY A 18 2.52 -13.65 3.24
C GLY A 18 1.37 -13.04 2.46
N PHE A 19 1.65 -12.56 1.24
CA PHE A 19 0.65 -11.93 0.39
C PHE A 19 0.94 -12.18 -1.09
N THR A 20 -0.13 -12.19 -1.88
CA THR A 20 -0.07 -12.28 -3.34
C THR A 20 -0.43 -10.93 -3.93
N VAL A 21 0.34 -10.47 -4.91
CA VAL A 21 0.03 -9.30 -5.74
C VAL A 21 -0.35 -9.79 -7.13
N THR A 22 -1.56 -9.48 -7.56
CA THR A 22 -2.02 -9.72 -8.94
C THR A 22 -2.16 -8.40 -9.66
N ILE A 23 -1.45 -8.21 -10.76
CA ILE A 23 -1.52 -7.02 -11.60
C ILE A 23 -2.09 -7.41 -12.96
N ILE A 24 -3.30 -6.93 -13.26
CA ILE A 24 -3.93 -7.11 -14.56
C ILE A 24 -3.60 -5.89 -15.42
N ASN A 25 -2.84 -6.11 -16.49
CA ASN A 25 -2.56 -5.11 -17.50
C ASN A 25 -3.19 -5.53 -18.83
N LYS A 26 -4.08 -4.69 -19.37
CA LYS A 26 -4.83 -4.97 -20.62
C LYS A 26 -3.95 -5.28 -21.84
N ARG A 27 -2.66 -4.90 -21.85
CA ARG A 27 -1.71 -5.16 -22.94
C ARG A 27 -0.72 -6.28 -22.62
N LYS A 28 -0.30 -6.38 -21.36
CA LYS A 28 0.81 -7.24 -20.94
C LYS A 28 0.35 -8.53 -20.26
N GLY A 29 -0.96 -8.71 -20.05
CA GLY A 29 -1.53 -9.88 -19.40
C GLY A 29 -1.62 -9.72 -17.89
N ILE A 30 -1.64 -10.86 -17.19
CA ILE A 30 -1.77 -10.95 -15.74
C ILE A 30 -0.41 -11.33 -15.17
N PHE A 31 0.08 -10.53 -14.22
CA PHE A 31 1.26 -10.83 -13.42
C PHE A 31 0.80 -11.24 -12.03
N VAL A 32 1.38 -12.31 -11.49
CA VAL A 32 1.07 -12.82 -10.15
C VAL A 32 2.40 -13.07 -9.45
N ASP A 33 2.62 -12.33 -8.37
CA ASP A 33 3.81 -12.44 -7.54
C ASP A 33 3.41 -12.79 -6.10
N ASP A 34 4.07 -13.79 -5.52
CA ASP A 34 3.88 -14.23 -4.14
C ASP A 34 5.06 -13.79 -3.27
N TYR A 35 4.75 -13.23 -2.11
CA TYR A 35 5.73 -12.72 -1.16
C TYR A 35 5.47 -13.28 0.24
N VAL A 36 6.52 -13.55 0.99
CA VAL A 36 6.43 -13.79 2.45
C VAL A 36 6.61 -12.48 3.22
N TRP A 37 6.11 -12.41 4.45
CA TRP A 37 6.13 -11.16 5.22
C TRP A 37 7.54 -10.63 5.48
N GLU A 38 8.49 -11.53 5.72
CA GLU A 38 9.89 -11.23 6.00
C GLU A 38 10.61 -10.58 4.81
N GLN A 39 10.11 -10.76 3.59
CA GLN A 39 10.66 -10.11 2.39
C GLN A 39 10.31 -8.62 2.32
N VAL A 40 9.35 -8.14 3.12
CA VAL A 40 8.99 -6.71 3.13
C VAL A 40 10.10 -5.92 3.80
N THR A 41 10.69 -4.97 3.08
CA THR A 41 11.78 -4.13 3.58
C THR A 41 11.32 -2.74 3.97
N GLU A 42 10.21 -2.27 3.38
CA GLU A 42 9.67 -0.93 3.63
C GLU A 42 8.16 -0.89 3.35
N THR A 43 7.43 -0.19 4.22
CA THR A 43 6.06 0.27 3.95
C THR A 43 5.98 1.79 3.99
N LEU A 44 5.24 2.38 3.07
CA LEU A 44 5.09 3.83 2.93
C LEU A 44 3.62 4.22 2.73
N TYR A 45 3.09 5.03 3.64
CA TYR A 45 1.87 5.78 3.44
C TYR A 45 2.19 7.19 2.97
N TYR A 46 1.50 7.67 1.94
CA TYR A 46 1.63 9.06 1.49
C TYR A 46 0.34 9.56 0.85
N GLU A 47 0.23 10.89 0.73
CA GLU A 47 -0.91 11.56 0.10
C GLU A 47 -0.46 12.36 -1.11
N ARG A 48 -1.28 12.38 -2.16
CA ARG A 48 -1.07 13.22 -3.33
C ARG A 48 -2.29 14.10 -3.52
N VAL A 49 -2.07 15.41 -3.59
CA VAL A 49 -3.10 16.37 -3.96
C VAL A 49 -3.06 16.55 -5.47
N SER A 50 -4.19 16.35 -6.15
CA SER A 50 -4.32 16.64 -7.57
C SER A 50 -4.33 18.15 -7.80
N ALA A 51 -3.49 18.67 -8.70
CA ALA A 51 -3.52 20.09 -9.08
C ALA A 51 -4.77 20.39 -9.94
N GLY A 52 -5.65 21.26 -9.48
CA GLY A 52 -6.84 21.72 -10.21
C GLY A 52 -7.82 22.50 -9.32
N GLU A 53 -8.89 23.06 -9.89
CA GLU A 53 -9.91 23.82 -9.12
C GLU A 53 -10.62 22.97 -8.05
N ASN A 54 -10.68 21.65 -8.26
CA ASN A 54 -11.23 20.66 -7.31
C ASN A 54 -10.10 19.79 -6.76
N ASN A 55 -9.30 20.34 -5.85
CA ASN A 55 -8.21 19.62 -5.19
C ASN A 55 -8.75 18.36 -4.50
N THR A 56 -8.43 17.19 -5.04
CA THR A 56 -8.73 15.90 -4.41
C THR A 56 -7.44 15.33 -3.82
N THR A 57 -7.49 14.97 -2.54
CA THR A 57 -6.39 14.26 -1.88
C THR A 57 -6.58 12.77 -2.07
N THR A 58 -5.67 12.12 -2.78
CA THR A 58 -5.63 10.66 -2.91
C THR A 58 -4.56 10.09 -1.98
N ARG A 59 -4.93 9.11 -1.16
CA ARG A 59 -4.01 8.40 -0.28
C ARG A 59 -3.44 7.17 -0.98
N TYR A 60 -2.21 6.81 -0.64
CA TYR A 60 -1.50 5.69 -1.22
C TYR A 60 -0.81 4.87 -0.13
N PHE A 61 -0.72 3.57 -0.38
CA PHE A 61 0.07 2.64 0.40
C PHE A 61 0.99 1.86 -0.53
N GLN A 62 2.29 1.99 -0.30
CA GLN A 62 3.35 1.33 -1.05
C GLN A 62 4.09 0.35 -0.16
N VAL A 63 4.40 -0.81 -0.73
CA VAL A 63 5.20 -1.86 -0.09
C VAL A 63 6.36 -2.21 -0.98
N LYS A 64 7.56 -2.26 -0.40
CA LYS A 64 8.79 -2.69 -1.06
C LYS A 64 9.32 -3.98 -0.44
N THR A 65 9.99 -4.73 -1.28
CA THR A 65 10.78 -5.90 -0.94
C THR A 65 12.23 -5.69 -1.40
N GLU A 66 13.10 -6.65 -1.15
CA GLU A 66 14.47 -6.64 -1.68
C GLU A 66 14.52 -6.51 -3.22
N ASN A 67 13.48 -6.98 -3.92
CA ASN A 67 13.39 -6.92 -5.38
C ASN A 67 12.74 -5.63 -5.91
N GLY A 68 12.45 -4.65 -5.03
CA GLY A 68 11.84 -3.37 -5.38
C GLY A 68 10.38 -3.25 -4.94
N VAL A 69 9.60 -2.44 -5.66
CA VAL A 69 8.20 -2.17 -5.30
C VAL A 69 7.33 -3.41 -5.59
N ALA A 70 6.81 -4.05 -4.54
CA ALA A 70 5.86 -5.15 -4.68
C ALA A 70 4.49 -4.62 -5.13
N PHE A 71 4.02 -3.53 -4.52
CA PHE A 71 2.86 -2.80 -5.01
C PHE A 71 2.84 -1.34 -4.54
N ASN A 72 2.04 -0.54 -5.23
CA ASN A 72 1.68 0.81 -4.83
C ASN A 72 0.21 1.05 -5.20
N VAL A 73 -0.67 1.03 -4.20
CA VAL A 73 -2.12 1.14 -4.40
C VAL A 73 -2.66 2.42 -3.80
N TYR A 74 -3.62 3.03 -4.47
CA TYR A 74 -4.37 4.15 -3.92
C TYR A 74 -5.46 3.65 -2.97
N GLU A 75 -6.10 4.58 -2.25
CA GLU A 75 -7.21 4.27 -1.34
C GLU A 75 -8.36 3.57 -2.08
N MET A 76 -8.58 2.31 -1.71
CA MET A 76 -9.66 1.45 -2.18
C MET A 76 -10.47 0.93 -0.98
N LYS A 77 -11.51 0.14 -1.25
CA LYS A 77 -12.21 -0.60 -0.19
C LYS A 77 -11.19 -1.41 0.63
N ASN A 78 -11.35 -1.40 1.96
CA ASN A 78 -10.48 -2.08 2.93
C ASN A 78 -9.03 -1.55 2.99
N PHE A 79 -8.75 -0.34 2.48
CA PHE A 79 -7.42 0.26 2.53
C PHE A 79 -6.82 0.35 3.95
N HIS A 80 -7.65 0.70 4.95
CA HIS A 80 -7.19 0.76 6.34
C HIS A 80 -6.85 -0.62 6.91
N GLU A 81 -7.66 -1.63 6.59
CA GLU A 81 -7.44 -3.01 7.01
C GLU A 81 -6.15 -3.56 6.38
N LEU A 82 -5.86 -3.23 5.12
CA LEU A 82 -4.60 -3.56 4.47
C LEU A 82 -3.40 -3.02 5.27
N ILE A 83 -3.42 -1.74 5.65
CA ILE A 83 -2.34 -1.14 6.45
C ILE A 83 -2.22 -1.82 7.82
N GLU A 84 -3.34 -2.12 8.47
CA GLU A 84 -3.36 -2.82 9.76
C GLU A 84 -2.77 -4.24 9.66
N ILE A 85 -3.11 -5.01 8.61
CA ILE A 85 -2.52 -6.33 8.34
C ILE A 85 -1.01 -6.22 8.15
N PHE A 86 -0.54 -5.24 7.36
CA PHE A 86 0.90 -5.04 7.17
C PHE A 86 1.59 -4.67 8.49
N ASN A 87 1.01 -3.75 9.28
CA ASN A 87 1.54 -3.43 10.60
C ASN A 87 1.65 -4.66 11.53
N GLN A 88 0.71 -5.61 11.45
CA GLN A 88 0.71 -6.81 12.29
C GLN A 88 1.71 -7.86 11.82
N ASN A 89 1.92 -7.99 10.51
CA ASN A 89 2.72 -9.08 9.94
C ASN A 89 4.17 -8.67 9.62
N THR A 90 4.47 -7.37 9.49
CA THR A 90 5.84 -6.87 9.29
C THR A 90 6.43 -6.32 10.58
N VAL A 91 6.49 -7.16 11.61
CA VAL A 91 6.98 -6.81 12.96
C VAL A 91 8.49 -6.54 12.99
N HIS A 92 9.22 -7.09 12.02
CA HIS A 92 10.65 -6.86 11.84
C HIS A 92 10.96 -5.43 11.36
N LEU A 93 9.99 -4.70 10.80
CA LEU A 93 10.18 -3.28 10.50
C LEU A 93 10.20 -2.46 11.80
N PRO A 94 11.13 -1.51 11.97
CA PRO A 94 11.29 -0.75 13.23
C PRO A 94 10.18 0.29 13.46
N TYR A 95 9.14 0.28 12.64
CA TYR A 95 8.02 1.22 12.68
C TYR A 95 6.71 0.56 12.24
N PHE A 96 5.62 1.26 12.49
CA PHE A 96 4.28 0.95 11.97
C PHE A 96 3.53 2.24 11.66
N TRP A 97 2.41 2.12 10.94
CA TRP A 97 1.53 3.24 10.62
C TRP A 97 0.35 3.29 11.57
N GLU A 98 0.36 4.25 12.50
CA GLU A 98 -0.74 4.46 13.42
C GLU A 98 -1.92 5.12 12.70
N LYS A 99 -3.08 4.48 12.78
CA LYS A 99 -4.33 4.99 12.23
C LYS A 99 -4.71 6.29 12.93
N PRO A 100 -5.16 7.32 12.20
CA PRO A 100 -5.67 8.53 12.83
C PRO A 100 -6.87 8.19 13.73
N THR A 101 -6.76 8.50 15.02
CA THR A 101 -7.84 8.40 15.99
C THR A 101 -8.24 9.81 16.46
N GLY A 102 -9.54 10.09 16.47
CA GLY A 102 -10.11 11.39 16.87
C GLY A 102 -10.46 12.33 15.71
N ILE A 103 -11.19 13.40 16.04
CA ILE A 103 -11.82 14.33 15.08
C ILE A 103 -10.79 15.19 14.31
N LEU A 104 -9.61 15.42 14.91
CA LEU A 104 -8.58 16.32 14.36
C LEU A 104 -7.45 15.58 13.62
N LYS A 105 -7.32 14.26 13.76
CA LYS A 105 -6.31 13.49 13.05
C LYS A 105 -6.90 12.99 11.74
N THR A 106 -6.33 13.40 10.61
CA THR A 106 -6.82 13.05 9.27
C THR A 106 -5.88 12.14 8.48
N ARG A 107 -4.69 11.84 9.04
CA ARG A 107 -3.59 11.13 8.37
C ARG A 107 -2.97 10.07 9.26
N TYR A 108 -2.46 9.01 8.62
CA TYR A 108 -1.60 8.04 9.30
C TYR A 108 -0.30 8.70 9.77
N GLN A 109 0.17 8.27 10.94
CA GLN A 109 1.44 8.73 11.51
C GLN A 109 2.41 7.55 11.57
N LYS A 110 3.64 7.75 11.10
CA LYS A 110 4.70 6.75 11.25
C LYS A 110 5.16 6.75 12.70
N GLN A 111 5.04 5.63 13.39
CA GLN A 111 5.45 5.46 14.78
C GLN A 111 6.57 4.43 14.87
N THR A 112 7.59 4.72 15.68
CA THR A 112 8.64 3.74 16.00
C THR A 112 8.06 2.63 16.87
N ARG A 113 8.43 1.37 16.60
CA ARG A 113 8.09 0.28 17.50
C ARG A 113 8.92 0.37 18.76
N VAL A 114 8.28 0.30 19.92
CA VAL A 114 9.00 0.13 21.18
C VAL A 114 9.43 -1.33 21.22
N THR A 115 10.73 -1.58 21.08
CA THR A 115 11.31 -2.87 21.45
C THR A 115 11.30 -2.95 22.97
N SER A 116 10.38 -3.74 23.51
CA SER A 116 10.37 -4.15 24.93
C SER A 116 11.60 -4.98 25.28
#